data_AF-A0AAD4DH03-F1
#
_entry.id   AF-A0AAD4DH03-F1
#
_cell.length_a   1.000
_cell.length_b   1.000
_cell.length_c   1.000
_cell.angle_alpha   90.00
_cell.angle_beta   90.00
_cell.angle_gamma   90.00
#
_symmetry.space_group_name_H-M   'P 1'
#
loop_
_entity.id
_entity.type
_entity.pdbx_description
1 polymer ?
#
loop_
_entity_poly.entity_id
_entity_poly.type
_entity_poly.pdbx_seq_one_letter_code
_entity_poly.pdbx_strand_id
1 'polypeptide(L)'
;MPQITPNLTEDDGALTRACEDALIAIFERYDVDKDGALSNAELDAFAKDTNGDVFDEDARAEITEFLDLDFKGDLTLKGFLQMYNLQTSSEPEETWKDLQKHGYDTNLKLVASRSEDRDEKPKPKAK
;
A
#
# COMPACT_ATOMS: atom_id res chain seq x y z
N MET A 1 0.07 5.94 28.46
CA MET A 1 -1.35 6.01 28.07
C MET A 1 -1.58 4.91 27.04
N PRO A 2 -2.68 4.15 27.05
CA PRO A 2 -2.92 3.19 25.99
C PRO A 2 -3.08 3.96 24.68
N GLN A 3 -2.30 3.56 23.67
CA GLN A 3 -2.32 4.18 22.36
C GLN A 3 -3.55 3.60 21.66
N ILE A 4 -4.63 4.36 21.57
CA ILE A 4 -5.84 3.90 20.87
C ILE A 4 -5.57 4.06 19.39
N THR A 5 -5.14 2.99 18.75
CA THR A 5 -5.13 2.88 17.29
C THR A 5 -6.58 2.86 16.81
N PRO A 6 -6.95 3.67 15.80
CA PRO A 6 -8.26 3.60 15.17
C PRO A 6 -8.44 2.20 14.58
N ASN A 7 -9.68 1.73 14.56
CA ASN A 7 -9.96 0.48 13.87
C ASN A 7 -9.82 0.71 12.36
N LEU A 8 -9.16 -0.22 11.67
CA LEU A 8 -9.05 -0.17 10.21
C LEU A 8 -10.38 -0.55 9.55
N THR A 9 -11.17 -1.39 10.22
CA THR A 9 -12.49 -1.86 9.80
C THR A 9 -13.60 -1.38 10.72
N GLU A 10 -14.80 -1.29 10.18
CA GLU A 10 -16.07 -1.08 10.88
C GLU A 10 -16.56 -2.41 11.52
N ASP A 11 -17.63 -2.34 12.31
CA ASP A 11 -18.22 -3.50 13.00
C ASP A 11 -18.70 -4.60 12.03
N ASP A 12 -19.05 -4.20 10.79
CA ASP A 12 -19.46 -5.09 9.69
C ASP A 12 -18.26 -5.73 8.95
N GLY A 13 -17.03 -5.37 9.31
CA GLY A 13 -15.80 -5.85 8.66
C GLY A 13 -15.38 -5.07 7.41
N ALA A 14 -16.15 -4.07 6.99
CA ALA A 14 -15.77 -3.16 5.91
C ALA A 14 -14.64 -2.21 6.34
N LEU A 15 -13.74 -1.84 5.43
CA LEU A 15 -12.73 -0.81 5.71
C LEU A 15 -13.39 0.52 6.11
N THR A 16 -12.82 1.17 7.13
CA THR A 16 -13.24 2.52 7.49
C THR A 16 -12.84 3.50 6.41
N ARG A 17 -13.61 4.57 6.27
CA ARG A 17 -13.34 5.65 5.32
C ARG A 17 -11.93 6.26 5.44
N ALA A 18 -11.38 6.31 6.65
CA ALA A 18 -10.02 6.79 6.87
C ALA A 18 -8.95 5.80 6.35
N CYS A 19 -9.20 4.50 6.48
CA CYS A 19 -8.33 3.46 5.94
C CYS A 19 -8.42 3.45 4.41
N GLU A 20 -9.63 3.53 3.86
CA GLU A 20 -9.84 3.64 2.41
C GLU A 20 -9.11 4.86 1.83
N ASP A 21 -9.25 6.05 2.41
CA ASP A 21 -8.58 7.26 1.93
C ASP A 21 -7.04 7.11 1.95
N ALA A 22 -6.49 6.49 3.00
CA ALA A 22 -5.07 6.19 3.08
C ALA A 22 -4.61 5.19 2.00
N LEU A 23 -5.37 4.12 1.78
CA LEU A 23 -5.08 3.12 0.76
C LEU A 23 -5.22 3.69 -0.65
N ILE A 24 -6.21 4.55 -0.90
CA ILE A 24 -6.37 5.28 -2.17
C ILE A 24 -5.15 6.16 -2.42
N ALA A 25 -4.70 6.93 -1.43
CA ALA A 25 -3.52 7.77 -1.58
C ALA A 25 -2.21 6.97 -1.78
N ILE A 26 -2.13 5.75 -1.22
CA ILE A 26 -1.04 4.81 -1.53
C ILE A 26 -1.16 4.35 -2.97
N PHE A 27 -2.31 3.86 -3.39
CA PHE A 27 -2.57 3.42 -4.76
C PHE A 27 -2.18 4.50 -5.79
N GLU A 28 -2.65 5.74 -5.60
CA GLU A 28 -2.34 6.87 -6.48
C GLU A 28 -0.85 7.23 -6.53
N ARG A 29 -0.06 6.79 -5.54
CA ARG A 29 1.41 6.97 -5.53
C ARG A 29 2.10 5.96 -6.44
N TYR A 30 1.54 4.77 -6.61
CA TYR A 30 2.06 3.70 -7.45
C TYR A 30 1.46 3.69 -8.86
N ASP A 31 0.27 4.24 -9.04
CA ASP A 31 -0.36 4.50 -10.34
C ASP A 31 0.36 5.68 -11.02
N VAL A 32 1.51 5.37 -11.63
CA VAL A 32 2.41 6.32 -12.28
C VAL A 32 1.78 6.87 -13.54
N ASP A 33 1.08 6.03 -14.30
CA ASP A 33 0.43 6.45 -15.54
C ASP A 33 -0.99 7.02 -15.35
N LYS A 34 -1.54 6.90 -14.14
CA LYS A 34 -2.82 7.49 -13.72
C LYS A 34 -4.00 6.99 -14.55
N ASP A 35 -3.96 5.72 -14.95
CA ASP A 35 -5.07 5.09 -15.65
C ASP A 35 -6.11 4.48 -14.70
N GLY A 36 -5.85 4.53 -13.38
CA GLY A 36 -6.75 4.02 -12.35
C GLY A 36 -6.63 2.51 -12.13
N ALA A 37 -5.59 1.88 -12.68
CA ALA A 37 -5.23 0.49 -12.45
C ALA A 37 -3.71 0.36 -12.21
N LEU A 38 -3.31 -0.59 -11.37
CA LEU A 38 -1.90 -0.93 -11.20
C LEU A 38 -1.52 -2.00 -12.19
N SER A 39 -0.68 -1.60 -13.14
CA SER A 39 -0.02 -2.50 -14.06
C SER A 39 0.84 -3.52 -13.30
N ASN A 40 1.15 -4.63 -13.95
CA ASN A 40 2.06 -5.66 -13.41
C ASN A 40 3.38 -5.09 -12.86
N ALA A 41 3.93 -4.03 -13.47
CA ALA A 41 5.15 -3.38 -13.03
C ALA A 41 4.95 -2.45 -11.81
N GLU A 42 3.80 -1.79 -11.72
CA GLU A 42 3.46 -0.91 -10.60
C GLU A 42 3.08 -1.70 -9.37
N LEU A 43 2.34 -2.80 -9.56
CA LEU A 43 2.04 -3.77 -8.52
C LEU A 43 3.30 -4.42 -7.95
N ASP A 44 4.29 -4.70 -8.80
CA ASP A 44 5.61 -5.21 -8.40
C ASP A 44 6.39 -4.19 -7.55
N ALA A 45 6.36 -2.92 -7.94
CA ALA A 45 6.96 -1.83 -7.17
C ALA A 45 6.26 -1.64 -5.81
N PHE A 46 4.93 -1.70 -5.80
CA PHE A 46 4.12 -1.66 -4.59
C PHE A 46 4.44 -2.82 -3.65
N ALA A 47 4.48 -4.05 -4.18
CA ALA A 47 4.81 -5.26 -3.41
C ALA A 47 6.20 -5.17 -2.80
N LYS A 48 7.20 -4.71 -3.56
CA LYS A 48 8.57 -4.52 -3.06
C LYS A 48 8.63 -3.51 -1.92
N ASP A 49 7.94 -2.39 -2.01
CA ASP A 49 7.97 -1.37 -0.95
C ASP A 49 7.20 -1.83 0.30
N THR A 50 6.09 -2.55 0.07
CA THR A 50 5.18 -3.00 1.13
C THR A 50 5.69 -4.27 1.81
N ASN A 51 5.98 -5.32 1.06
CA ASN A 51 6.38 -6.65 1.55
C ASN A 51 7.90 -6.87 1.54
N GLY A 52 8.68 -6.04 0.84
CA GLY A 52 10.11 -6.24 0.62
C GLY A 52 10.44 -7.03 -0.65
N ASP A 53 9.46 -7.77 -1.17
CA ASP A 53 9.58 -8.63 -2.35
C ASP A 53 8.35 -8.53 -3.24
N VAL A 54 8.50 -9.01 -4.47
CA VAL A 54 7.44 -9.02 -5.49
C VAL A 54 6.41 -10.10 -5.16
N PHE A 55 5.17 -9.95 -5.61
CA PHE A 55 4.21 -11.04 -5.55
C PHE A 55 4.69 -12.21 -6.41
N ASP A 56 4.72 -13.41 -5.83
CA ASP A 56 4.94 -14.66 -6.56
C ASP A 56 3.82 -14.93 -7.59
N GLU A 57 4.08 -15.85 -8.50
CA GLU A 57 3.12 -16.21 -9.56
C GLU A 57 1.77 -16.66 -9.00
N ASP A 58 1.75 -17.42 -7.91
CA ASP A 58 0.53 -17.83 -7.21
C ASP A 58 -0.26 -16.63 -6.67
N ALA A 59 0.40 -15.72 -5.93
CA ALA A 59 -0.25 -14.53 -5.39
C ALA A 59 -0.79 -13.61 -6.49
N ARG A 60 -0.06 -13.49 -7.60
CA ARG A 60 -0.52 -12.76 -8.79
C ARG A 60 -1.75 -13.42 -9.41
N ALA A 61 -1.73 -14.75 -9.55
CA ALA A 61 -2.88 -15.49 -10.06
C ALA A 61 -4.12 -15.25 -9.17
N GLU A 62 -3.96 -15.30 -7.85
CA GLU A 62 -5.04 -14.99 -6.91
C GLU A 62 -5.55 -13.55 -7.05
N ILE A 63 -4.66 -12.57 -7.16
CA ILE A 63 -5.02 -11.17 -7.42
C ILE A 63 -5.85 -11.08 -8.70
N THR A 64 -5.44 -11.76 -9.78
CA THR A 64 -6.16 -11.71 -11.04
C THR A 64 -7.46 -12.51 -11.07
N GLU A 65 -7.61 -13.53 -10.22
CA GLU A 65 -8.78 -14.41 -10.18
C GLU A 65 -9.85 -13.92 -9.20
N PHE A 66 -9.45 -13.32 -8.07
CA PHE A 66 -10.35 -12.94 -6.99
C PHE A 66 -10.63 -11.43 -6.90
N LEU A 67 -9.80 -10.58 -7.51
CA LEU A 67 -9.94 -9.13 -7.42
C LEU A 67 -10.46 -8.50 -8.72
N ASP A 68 -10.88 -7.25 -8.59
CA ASP A 68 -11.39 -6.45 -9.71
C ASP A 68 -10.21 -5.95 -10.58
N LEU A 69 -10.19 -6.39 -11.84
CA LEU A 69 -9.20 -6.00 -12.84
C LEU A 69 -9.84 -5.18 -13.97
N ASP A 70 -9.04 -4.33 -14.58
CA ASP A 70 -9.42 -3.58 -15.78
C ASP A 70 -9.44 -4.49 -17.03
N PHE A 71 -9.93 -3.97 -18.17
CA PHE A 71 -9.98 -4.70 -19.44
C PHE A 71 -8.60 -5.18 -19.93
N LYS A 72 -7.51 -4.59 -19.44
CA LYS A 72 -6.13 -5.01 -19.71
C LYS A 72 -5.61 -6.12 -18.80
N GLY A 73 -6.32 -6.41 -17.70
CA GLY A 73 -5.88 -7.34 -16.65
C GLY A 73 -5.04 -6.69 -15.54
N ASP A 74 -5.09 -5.37 -15.42
CA ASP A 74 -4.37 -4.59 -14.41
C ASP A 74 -5.27 -4.34 -13.18
N LEU A 75 -4.70 -4.26 -11.98
CA LEU A 75 -5.46 -4.24 -10.73
C LEU A 75 -6.11 -2.88 -10.49
N THR A 76 -7.44 -2.78 -10.55
CA THR A 76 -8.12 -1.51 -10.35
C THR A 76 -8.04 -1.05 -8.90
N LEU A 77 -8.27 0.25 -8.66
CA LEU A 77 -8.42 0.78 -7.30
C LEU A 77 -9.44 -0.02 -6.47
N LYS A 78 -10.54 -0.45 -7.09
CA LYS A 78 -11.56 -1.26 -6.43
C LYS A 78 -11.02 -2.63 -6.04
N GLY A 79 -10.25 -3.27 -6.91
CA GLY A 79 -9.60 -4.55 -6.63
C GLY A 79 -8.56 -4.42 -5.51
N PHE A 80 -7.80 -3.33 -5.50
CA PHE A 80 -6.83 -3.01 -4.46
C PHE A 80 -7.48 -2.83 -3.07
N LEU A 81 -8.58 -2.05 -3.00
CA LEU A 81 -9.34 -1.90 -1.76
C LEU A 81 -9.95 -3.22 -1.30
N GLN A 82 -10.45 -4.04 -2.23
CA GLN A 82 -10.98 -5.36 -1.91
C GLN A 82 -9.90 -6.29 -1.34
N MET A 83 -8.69 -6.31 -1.92
CA MET A 83 -7.54 -7.06 -1.40
C MET A 83 -7.25 -6.70 0.05
N TYR A 84 -7.14 -5.40 0.33
CA TYR A 84 -6.89 -4.89 1.66
C TYR A 84 -8.06 -5.15 2.62
N ASN A 85 -9.29 -5.15 2.14
CA ASN A 85 -10.44 -5.48 2.97
C ASN A 85 -10.39 -6.94 3.45
N LEU A 86 -10.03 -7.88 2.57
CA LEU A 86 -9.84 -9.30 2.94
C LEU A 86 -8.67 -9.49 3.90
N GLN A 87 -7.52 -8.87 3.59
CA GLN A 87 -6.34 -8.92 4.45
C GLN A 87 -6.64 -8.33 5.83
N THR A 88 -7.22 -7.14 5.89
CA THR A 88 -7.51 -6.43 7.15
C THR A 88 -8.55 -7.17 7.98
N SER A 89 -9.50 -7.85 7.36
CA SER A 89 -10.47 -8.69 8.08
C SER A 89 -9.83 -9.91 8.74
N SER A 90 -8.72 -10.42 8.19
CA SER A 90 -8.01 -11.59 8.73
C SER A 90 -6.85 -11.18 9.65
N GLU A 91 -6.03 -10.25 9.20
CA GLU A 91 -4.76 -9.82 9.78
C GLU A 91 -4.64 -8.28 9.76
N PRO A 92 -5.44 -7.56 10.57
CA PRO A 92 -5.43 -6.10 10.61
C PRO A 92 -4.07 -5.52 11.06
N GLU A 93 -3.28 -6.30 11.79
CA GLU A 93 -1.93 -5.93 12.23
C GLU A 93 -0.97 -5.79 11.04
N GLU A 94 -1.11 -6.61 9.99
CA GLU A 94 -0.27 -6.50 8.79
C GLU A 94 -0.61 -5.25 7.99
N THR A 95 -1.90 -4.96 7.78
CA THR A 95 -2.32 -3.71 7.12
C THR A 95 -1.79 -2.47 7.86
N TRP A 96 -1.75 -2.49 9.19
CA TRP A 96 -1.15 -1.41 9.98
C TRP A 96 0.36 -1.25 9.74
N LYS A 97 1.10 -2.34 9.55
CA LYS A 97 2.53 -2.28 9.22
C LYS A 97 2.74 -1.70 7.83
N ASP A 98 1.93 -2.09 6.87
CA ASP A 98 1.98 -1.57 5.50
C ASP A 98 1.75 -0.06 5.50
N LEU A 99 0.67 0.40 6.13
CA LEU A 99 0.36 1.82 6.27
C LEU A 99 1.53 2.59 6.91
N GLN A 100 2.16 2.05 7.96
CA GLN A 100 3.32 2.68 8.59
C GLN A 100 4.54 2.75 7.66
N LYS A 101 4.81 1.71 6.86
CA LYS A 101 5.88 1.73 5.84
C LYS A 101 5.64 2.83 4.80
N HIS A 102 4.39 3.06 4.43
CA HIS A 102 3.99 4.12 3.51
C HIS A 102 3.97 5.54 4.13
N GLY A 103 4.28 5.66 5.43
CA GLY A 103 4.38 6.95 6.13
C GLY A 103 3.09 7.39 6.83
N TYR A 104 2.15 6.48 7.08
CA TYR A 104 0.96 6.77 7.88
C TYR A 104 1.25 6.56 9.37
N ASP A 105 0.80 7.51 10.18
CA ASP A 105 0.83 7.38 11.64
C ASP A 105 -0.28 6.45 12.13
N THR A 106 -0.21 6.08 13.41
CA THR A 106 -1.28 5.45 14.19
C THR A 106 -2.64 6.15 14.10
N ASN A 107 -2.77 7.35 13.52
CA ASN A 107 -4.06 8.02 13.29
C ASN A 107 -4.53 7.98 11.83
N LEU A 108 -3.95 7.13 10.98
CA LEU A 108 -4.19 7.11 9.52
C LEU A 108 -3.93 8.47 8.86
N LYS A 109 -3.06 9.27 9.48
CA LYS A 109 -2.62 10.54 8.92
C LYS A 109 -1.29 10.32 8.26
N LEU A 110 -1.18 10.71 6.99
CA LEU A 110 0.10 10.75 6.29
C LEU A 110 1.02 11.74 7.02
N VAL A 111 1.87 11.20 7.88
CA VAL A 111 2.93 11.94 8.52
C VAL A 111 4.11 11.80 7.59
N ALA A 112 4.20 12.69 6.61
CA ALA A 112 5.43 12.87 5.87
C ALA A 112 6.50 13.33 6.87
N SER A 113 7.10 12.39 7.62
CA SER A 113 8.32 12.61 8.37
C SER A 113 9.43 12.65 7.34
N ARG A 114 9.46 13.76 6.62
CA ARG A 114 10.67 14.24 5.97
C ARG A 114 11.66 14.56 7.09
N SER A 115 12.44 13.55 7.45
CA SER A 115 13.79 13.72 7.98
C SER A 115 14.67 12.94 7.01
N GLU A 116 15.01 13.51 5.85
CA GLU A 116 16.40 13.92 5.59
C GLU A 116 17.44 13.07 6.32
N ASP A 117 17.74 11.89 5.79
CA ASP A 117 19.07 11.29 5.92
C ASP A 117 19.81 11.41 4.58
N ARG A 118 20.64 12.45 4.57
CA ARG A 118 21.77 12.77 3.69
C ARG A 118 22.28 11.63 2.78
N ASP A 119 22.05 11.77 1.48
CA ASP A 119 23.04 11.43 0.47
C ASP A 119 24.25 12.38 0.60
N GLU A 120 25.11 12.20 1.60
CA GLU A 120 26.49 12.69 1.51
C GLU A 120 27.28 11.71 0.63
N LYS A 121 27.19 11.88 -0.70
CA LYS A 121 28.19 11.32 -1.63
C LYS A 121 29.56 11.95 -1.28
N PRO A 122 30.57 11.20 -0.80
CA PRO A 122 31.92 11.74 -0.76
C PRO A 122 32.41 11.93 -2.20
N LYS A 123 32.57 13.20 -2.61
CA LYS A 123 33.24 13.57 -3.86
C LYS A 123 34.67 12.99 -3.87
N PRO A 124 35.14 12.39 -4.98
CA PRO A 124 36.50 11.91 -5.07
C PRO A 124 37.46 13.10 -5.07
N LYS A 125 38.39 13.15 -4.11
CA LYS A 125 39.52 14.08 -4.17
C LYS A 125 40.58 13.49 -5.08
N ALA A 126 40.67 14.04 -6.28
CA ALA A 126 41.81 13.86 -7.17
C ALA A 126 43.11 14.33 -6.48
N LYS A 127 44.17 13.54 -6.59
CA LYS A 127 45.54 14.00 -6.43
C LYS A 127 46.39 13.37 -7.53
#